data_AF-A0A3P5XQ22-F1
#
_entry.id   AF-A0A3P5XQ22-F1
#
_cell.length_a   1.000
_cell.length_b   1.000
_cell.length_c   1.000
_cell.angle_alpha   90.00
_cell.angle_beta   90.00
_cell.angle_gamma   90.00
#
_symmetry.space_group_name_H-M   'P 1'
#
loop_
_entity.id
_entity.type
_entity.pdbx_description
1 polymer ?
#
loop_
_entity_poly.entity_id
_entity_poly.type
_entity_poly.pdbx_seq_one_letter_code
_entity_poly.pdbx_strand_id
1 'polypeptide(L)'
;MAPTSAPSTAAANALSPRFLELYAPDSPFGWPELQAMALDGVLARIHHQGFVPPQVPVTPQLRARAVAGAVPARIRQRVVAGRLSAAWIYGCAPEPDKLALLVDASRRVSSLRGTRGCTLHEVKLGPMDVVSLGGLMVSSPLRTALDIALHVEAKQSIAALARLLARPQNDVRLRLLVLAIEASPRVPHKRAALEKLELLASALVPGGPVDIEHAIDPTDGAEHVAEVLGVPHLERKL
;
A
#
# COMPACT_ATOMS: atom_id res chain seq x y z
N MET A 1 4.79 -55.46 -19.69
CA MET A 1 3.79 -54.54 -20.27
C MET A 1 3.94 -53.22 -19.52
N ALA A 2 4.73 -52.31 -20.08
CA ALA A 2 5.07 -51.02 -19.45
C ALA A 2 4.03 -49.97 -19.84
N PRO A 3 3.60 -49.06 -18.94
CA PRO A 3 2.70 -47.98 -19.31
C PRO A 3 3.48 -46.85 -20.00
N THR A 4 2.98 -46.50 -21.19
CA THR A 4 3.39 -45.39 -22.05
C THR A 4 3.13 -44.05 -21.37
N SER A 5 4.20 -43.33 -21.01
CA SER A 5 4.11 -41.93 -20.56
C SER A 5 3.99 -40.99 -21.76
N ALA A 6 2.90 -40.23 -21.81
CA ALA A 6 2.73 -39.12 -22.75
C ALA A 6 3.71 -37.98 -22.40
N PRO A 7 4.24 -37.24 -23.39
CA PRO A 7 5.12 -36.11 -23.12
C PRO A 7 4.33 -34.96 -22.49
N SER A 8 4.75 -34.58 -21.29
CA SER A 8 4.31 -33.39 -20.56
C SER A 8 4.57 -32.13 -21.40
N THR A 9 3.53 -31.34 -21.62
CA THR A 9 3.56 -30.03 -22.31
C THR A 9 4.27 -28.99 -21.44
N ALA A 10 5.57 -29.19 -21.25
CA ALA A 10 6.46 -28.31 -20.49
C ALA A 10 7.59 -27.82 -21.39
N ALA A 11 7.30 -26.87 -22.30
CA ALA A 11 8.31 -26.02 -22.92
C ALA A 11 7.67 -24.96 -23.82
N ALA A 12 7.19 -23.87 -23.22
CA ALA A 12 7.06 -22.60 -23.94
C ALA A 12 7.20 -21.41 -22.99
N ASN A 13 8.10 -21.50 -22.01
CA ASN A 13 8.60 -20.30 -21.35
C ASN A 13 9.76 -19.80 -22.21
N ALA A 14 9.40 -19.15 -23.32
CA ALA A 14 10.35 -18.47 -24.17
C ALA A 14 11.18 -17.54 -23.29
N LEU A 15 12.50 -17.72 -23.35
CA LEU A 15 13.49 -16.84 -22.74
C LEU A 15 13.37 -15.47 -23.42
N SER A 16 12.39 -14.67 -22.99
CA SER A 16 12.39 -13.24 -23.24
C SER A 16 13.74 -12.72 -22.77
N PRO A 17 14.45 -11.91 -23.56
CA PRO A 17 15.69 -11.30 -23.10
C PRO A 17 15.36 -10.61 -21.79
N ARG A 18 16.15 -10.87 -20.74
CA ARG A 18 16.04 -10.22 -19.44
C ARG A 18 16.48 -8.76 -19.61
N PHE A 19 15.72 -7.99 -20.37
CA PHE A 19 15.88 -6.55 -20.41
C PHE A 19 15.70 -6.05 -18.98
N LEU A 20 16.59 -5.17 -18.54
CA LEU A 20 16.35 -4.43 -17.32
C LEU A 20 15.00 -3.72 -17.48
N GLU A 21 14.03 -4.14 -16.69
CA GLU A 21 12.70 -3.48 -16.67
C GLU A 21 12.83 -2.01 -16.25
N LEU A 22 13.92 -1.65 -15.58
CA LEU A 22 14.26 -0.31 -15.12
C LEU A 22 15.68 0.07 -15.52
N TYR A 23 15.80 1.17 -16.26
CA TYR A 23 17.04 1.86 -16.58
C TYR A 23 17.22 3.05 -15.64
N ALA A 24 18.45 3.25 -15.18
CA ALA A 24 18.87 4.38 -14.36
C ALA A 24 20.23 4.87 -14.88
N PRO A 25 20.61 6.14 -14.59
CA PRO A 25 21.81 6.75 -15.14
C PRO A 25 23.01 6.10 -14.50
N ASP A 26 23.69 5.23 -15.25
CA ASP A 26 24.86 4.43 -14.87
C ASP A 26 25.25 3.59 -16.10
N SER A 27 25.98 2.48 -15.95
CA SER A 27 26.17 1.55 -17.06
C SER A 27 24.88 0.77 -17.36
N PRO A 28 24.42 0.62 -18.63
CA PRO A 28 25.14 0.98 -19.86
C PRO A 28 24.85 2.38 -20.43
N PHE A 29 23.91 3.15 -19.87
CA PHE A 29 23.48 4.44 -20.43
C PHE A 29 23.60 5.61 -19.43
N GLY A 30 24.28 6.67 -19.86
CA GLY A 30 24.39 7.91 -19.10
C GLY A 30 23.07 8.70 -19.03
N TRP A 31 23.03 9.72 -18.17
CA TRP A 31 21.86 10.59 -18.04
C TRP A 31 21.40 11.24 -19.35
N PRO A 32 22.29 11.83 -20.18
CA PRO A 32 21.87 12.44 -21.44
C PRO A 32 21.27 11.43 -22.43
N GLU A 33 21.82 10.22 -22.49
CA GLU A 33 21.35 9.14 -23.38
C GLU A 33 19.95 8.69 -22.97
N LEU A 34 19.72 8.47 -21.67
CA LEU A 34 18.38 8.11 -21.16
C LEU A 34 17.35 9.21 -21.41
N GLN A 35 17.76 10.48 -21.30
CA GLN A 35 16.90 11.61 -21.65
C GLN A 35 16.56 11.64 -23.15
N ALA A 36 17.56 11.45 -24.02
CA ALA A 36 17.34 11.37 -25.47
C ALA A 36 16.39 10.20 -25.82
N MET A 37 16.66 9.00 -25.30
CA MET A 37 15.78 7.84 -25.49
C MET A 37 14.35 8.08 -24.97
N ALA A 38 14.19 8.86 -23.90
CA ALA A 38 12.87 9.22 -23.39
C ALA A 38 12.15 10.24 -24.28
N LEU A 39 12.87 11.22 -24.82
CA LEU A 39 12.34 12.19 -25.78
C LEU A 39 11.94 11.52 -27.10
N ASP A 40 12.70 10.52 -27.54
CA ASP A 40 12.41 9.72 -28.73
C ASP A 40 11.30 8.67 -28.49
N GLY A 41 10.77 8.57 -27.27
CA GLY A 41 9.70 7.62 -26.90
C GLY A 41 10.16 6.17 -26.77
N VAL A 42 11.45 5.89 -26.85
CA VAL A 42 12.04 4.55 -26.63
C VAL A 42 11.89 4.13 -25.16
N LEU A 43 11.97 5.10 -24.25
CA LEU A 43 11.76 4.93 -22.81
C LEU A 43 10.71 5.89 -22.27
N ALA A 44 10.01 5.48 -21.22
CA ALA A 44 9.11 6.29 -20.43
C ALA A 44 9.72 6.55 -19.06
N ARG A 45 9.69 7.80 -18.59
CA ARG A 45 10.17 8.16 -17.25
C ARG A 45 9.11 7.78 -16.20
N ILE A 46 9.51 6.97 -15.22
CA ILE A 46 8.67 6.62 -14.06
C ILE A 46 8.83 7.63 -12.94
N HIS A 47 10.07 7.94 -12.56
CA HIS A 47 10.36 8.82 -11.44
C HIS A 47 11.77 9.33 -11.48
N HIS A 48 11.95 10.66 -11.45
CA HIS A 48 13.23 11.37 -11.55
C HIS A 48 14.26 10.72 -12.50
N GLN A 49 14.99 9.71 -12.01
CA GLN A 49 16.06 9.00 -12.70
C GLN A 49 15.72 7.57 -13.16
N GLY A 50 14.49 7.08 -12.97
CA GLY A 50 14.05 5.76 -13.41
C GLY A 50 13.29 5.81 -14.73
N PHE A 51 13.74 5.01 -15.70
CA PHE A 51 13.16 4.90 -17.04
C PHE A 51 12.80 3.46 -17.38
N VAL A 52 11.74 3.24 -18.13
CA VAL A 52 11.27 1.90 -18.50
C VAL A 52 10.81 1.86 -19.95
N PRO A 53 10.89 0.72 -20.64
CA PRO A 53 10.27 0.60 -21.95
C PRO A 53 8.75 0.82 -21.86
N PRO A 54 8.11 1.53 -22.82
CA PRO A 54 6.67 1.82 -22.77
C PRO A 54 5.76 0.59 -22.67
N GLN A 55 6.23 -0.57 -23.15
CA GLN A 55 5.48 -1.83 -23.12
C GLN A 55 5.50 -2.52 -21.74
N VAL A 56 6.36 -2.08 -20.82
CA VAL A 56 6.51 -2.69 -19.50
C VAL A 56 5.47 -2.09 -18.54
N PRO A 57 4.58 -2.90 -17.95
CA PRO A 57 3.61 -2.39 -16.98
C PRO A 57 4.34 -1.86 -15.74
N VAL A 58 3.99 -0.65 -15.32
CA VAL A 58 4.59 -0.03 -14.14
C VAL A 58 3.98 -0.63 -12.87
N THR A 59 4.65 -1.64 -12.32
CA THR A 59 4.25 -2.33 -11.09
C THR A 59 4.70 -1.58 -9.83
N PRO A 60 4.12 -1.87 -8.65
CA PRO A 60 4.62 -1.36 -7.38
C PRO A 60 6.09 -1.75 -7.12
N GLN A 61 6.48 -2.95 -7.51
CA GLN A 61 7.87 -3.42 -7.43
C GLN A 61 8.79 -2.51 -8.25
N LEU A 62 8.39 -2.13 -9.46
CA LEU A 62 9.17 -1.27 -10.35
C LEU A 62 9.26 0.17 -9.82
N ARG A 63 8.15 0.72 -9.32
CA ARG A 63 8.16 2.04 -8.65
C ARG A 63 9.05 2.04 -7.42
N ALA A 64 8.97 1.00 -6.59
CA ALA A 64 9.83 0.86 -5.41
C ALA A 64 11.32 0.77 -5.79
N ARG A 65 11.67 0.07 -6.87
CA ARG A 65 13.05 0.07 -7.42
C ARG A 65 13.49 1.46 -7.86
N ALA A 66 12.63 2.22 -8.53
CA ALA A 66 12.93 3.58 -8.94
C ALA A 66 13.17 4.51 -7.73
N VAL A 67 12.35 4.39 -6.67
CA VAL A 67 12.60 5.10 -5.39
C VAL A 67 13.92 4.65 -4.77
N ALA A 68 14.20 3.34 -4.75
CA ALA A 68 15.42 2.80 -4.16
C ALA A 68 16.67 3.46 -4.76
N GLY A 69 16.69 3.64 -6.09
CA GLY A 69 17.77 4.33 -6.80
C GLY A 69 17.93 5.79 -6.39
N ALA A 70 16.82 6.50 -6.18
CA ALA A 70 16.83 7.90 -5.76
C ALA A 70 17.18 8.11 -4.28
N VAL A 71 16.98 7.10 -3.43
CA VAL A 71 17.38 7.14 -2.02
C VAL A 71 18.87 6.86 -1.88
N PRO A 72 19.65 7.72 -1.19
CA PRO A 72 21.08 7.50 -1.00
C PRO A 72 21.39 6.14 -0.39
N ALA A 73 22.36 5.43 -0.96
CA ALA A 73 22.75 4.09 -0.54
C ALA A 73 23.03 3.99 0.97
N ARG A 74 23.67 5.02 1.55
CA ARG A 74 24.02 5.08 2.98
C ARG A 74 22.81 5.00 3.94
N ILE A 75 21.62 5.39 3.48
CA ILE A 75 20.41 5.44 4.31
C ILE A 75 19.36 4.41 3.90
N ARG A 76 19.45 3.85 2.69
CA ARG A 76 18.43 3.01 2.05
C ARG A 76 17.95 1.85 2.93
N GLN A 77 18.86 1.19 3.64
CA GLN A 77 18.54 0.06 4.52
C GLN A 77 17.91 0.45 5.86
N ARG A 78 17.92 1.75 6.21
CA ARG A 78 17.47 2.28 7.51
C ARG A 78 16.16 3.04 7.42
N VAL A 79 15.62 3.22 6.22
CA VAL A 79 14.43 4.02 5.93
C VAL A 79 13.35 3.16 5.30
N VAL A 80 12.11 3.58 5.49
CA VAL A 80 10.94 2.96 4.88
C VAL A 80 10.21 4.03 4.06
N ALA A 81 9.93 3.81 2.78
CA ALA A 81 9.07 4.72 2.02
C ALA A 81 7.65 4.70 2.61
N GLY A 82 7.11 5.87 2.94
CA GLY A 82 5.81 5.99 3.61
C GLY A 82 4.91 7.08 3.02
N ARG A 83 3.73 7.24 3.61
CA ARG A 83 2.75 8.30 3.25
C ARG A 83 2.50 8.35 1.74
N LEU A 84 2.53 9.54 1.13
CA LEU A 84 2.29 9.73 -0.30
C LEU A 84 3.33 9.05 -1.19
N SER A 85 4.57 8.85 -0.71
CA SER A 85 5.58 8.10 -1.48
C SER A 85 5.25 6.62 -1.55
N ALA A 86 4.81 6.01 -0.44
CA ALA A 86 4.29 4.65 -0.46
C ALA A 86 3.00 4.55 -1.29
N ALA A 87 2.08 5.52 -1.16
CA ALA A 87 0.88 5.56 -1.99
C ALA A 87 1.20 5.62 -3.49
N TRP A 88 2.20 6.41 -3.88
CA TRP A 88 2.65 6.49 -5.26
C TRP A 88 3.27 5.16 -5.72
N ILE A 89 4.07 4.49 -4.88
CA ILE A 89 4.57 3.13 -5.14
C ILE A 89 3.39 2.17 -5.38
N TYR A 90 2.33 2.21 -4.58
CA TYR A 90 1.13 1.40 -4.80
C TYR A 90 0.24 1.90 -5.96
N GLY A 91 0.64 2.95 -6.69
CA GLY A 91 -0.14 3.51 -7.81
C GLY A 91 -1.40 4.27 -7.39
N CYS A 92 -1.45 4.73 -6.14
CA CYS A 92 -2.61 5.38 -5.52
C CYS A 92 -2.48 6.90 -5.38
N ALA A 93 -1.28 7.45 -5.57
CA ALA A 93 -0.99 8.88 -5.51
C ALA A 93 -0.19 9.33 -6.74
N PRO A 94 -0.18 10.65 -7.08
CA PRO A 94 0.77 11.21 -8.04
C PRO A 94 2.22 11.10 -7.56
N GLU A 95 3.18 11.29 -8.46
CA GLU A 95 4.61 11.32 -8.12
C GLU A 95 4.86 12.43 -7.09
N PRO A 96 5.54 12.14 -5.96
CA PRO A 96 5.79 13.14 -4.94
C PRO A 96 7.03 13.99 -5.28
N ASP A 97 6.96 15.31 -5.02
CA ASP A 97 8.12 16.21 -5.20
C ASP A 97 9.31 15.86 -4.30
N LYS A 98 9.01 15.30 -3.12
CA LYS A 98 10.00 14.81 -2.15
C LYS A 98 9.57 13.45 -1.63
N LEU A 99 10.54 12.55 -1.52
CA LEU A 99 10.32 11.22 -0.97
C LEU A 99 10.08 11.29 0.54
N ALA A 100 8.87 10.95 0.98
CA ALA A 100 8.53 10.79 2.38
C ALA A 100 9.07 9.45 2.88
N LEU A 101 10.09 9.52 3.74
CA LEU A 101 10.75 8.36 4.33
C LEU A 101 10.47 8.34 5.84
N LEU A 102 10.07 7.18 6.31
CA LEU A 102 9.85 6.86 7.71
C LEU A 102 11.12 6.27 8.30
N VAL A 103 11.44 6.69 9.52
CA VAL A 103 12.55 6.17 10.32
C VAL A 103 11.95 5.63 11.61
N ASP A 104 12.29 4.39 11.94
CA ASP A 104 11.86 3.79 13.20
C ASP A 104 12.47 4.56 14.38
N ALA A 105 11.64 5.05 15.29
CA ALA A 105 12.07 5.79 16.49
C ALA A 105 13.02 4.99 17.39
N SER A 106 12.99 3.66 17.35
CA SER A 106 13.93 2.79 18.07
C SER A 106 15.35 2.82 17.47
N ARG A 107 15.49 3.28 16.23
CA ARG A 107 16.78 3.38 15.53
C ARG A 107 17.28 4.82 15.65
N ARG A 108 18.37 5.03 16.40
CA ARG A 108 19.03 6.34 16.49
C ARG A 108 19.69 6.68 15.15
N VAL A 109 19.20 7.69 14.44
CA VAL A 109 19.78 8.10 13.15
C VAL A 109 19.97 9.61 13.02
N SER A 110 20.89 10.12 13.85
CA SER A 110 21.30 11.54 13.84
C SER A 110 21.88 12.00 12.49
N SER A 111 22.46 11.09 11.71
CA SER A 111 23.18 11.40 10.44
C SER A 111 22.30 11.48 9.19
N LEU A 112 20.98 11.35 9.31
CA LEU A 112 20.07 11.35 8.15
C LEU A 112 19.55 12.74 7.75
N ARG A 113 19.60 13.71 8.67
CA ARG A 113 19.09 15.08 8.43
C ARG A 113 19.83 15.70 7.24
N GLY A 114 19.10 16.22 6.24
CA GLY A 114 19.68 16.94 5.09
C GLY A 114 19.80 16.15 3.78
N THR A 115 19.20 14.97 3.67
CA THR A 115 19.13 14.27 2.38
C THR A 115 18.23 15.04 1.40
N ARG A 116 18.84 15.62 0.36
CA ARG A 116 18.11 16.37 -0.68
C ARG A 116 17.05 15.48 -1.35
N GLY A 117 15.90 16.06 -1.67
CA GLY A 117 14.80 15.33 -2.30
C GLY A 117 14.03 14.36 -1.37
N CYS A 118 14.36 14.30 -0.08
CA CYS A 118 13.67 13.44 0.89
C CYS A 118 13.17 14.24 2.10
N THR A 119 12.03 13.85 2.66
CA THR A 119 11.57 14.26 3.99
C THR A 119 11.60 13.07 4.93
N LEU A 120 12.16 13.26 6.12
CA LEU A 120 12.31 12.20 7.12
C LEU A 120 11.32 12.38 8.24
N HIS A 121 10.65 11.30 8.63
CA HIS A 121 9.67 11.28 9.70
C HIS A 121 9.96 10.14 10.66
N GLU A 122 10.21 10.49 11.92
CA GLU A 122 10.41 9.51 12.99
C GLU A 122 9.04 8.98 13.43
N VAL A 123 8.87 7.66 13.38
CA VAL A 123 7.61 6.98 13.71
C VAL A 123 7.89 5.64 14.41
N LYS A 124 6.94 5.12 15.17
CA LYS A 124 7.00 3.74 15.65
C LYS A 124 6.47 2.80 14.58
N LEU A 125 7.30 1.86 14.14
CA LEU A 125 6.94 0.83 13.16
C LEU A 125 6.79 -0.53 13.86
N GLY A 126 5.66 -1.18 13.65
CA GLY A 126 5.46 -2.58 14.03
C GLY A 126 6.02 -3.55 12.98
N PRO A 127 6.11 -4.86 13.30
CA PRO A 127 6.60 -5.87 12.37
C PRO A 127 5.74 -6.00 11.10
N MET A 128 4.44 -5.71 11.19
CA MET A 128 3.49 -5.76 10.05
C MET A 128 3.35 -4.41 9.31
N ASP A 129 4.04 -3.37 9.78
CA ASP A 129 3.95 -2.03 9.19
C ASP A 129 4.83 -1.88 7.94
N VAL A 130 5.69 -2.85 7.64
CA VAL A 130 6.73 -2.76 6.62
C VAL A 130 6.72 -3.98 5.71
N VAL A 131 6.85 -3.74 4.40
CA VAL A 131 7.00 -4.78 3.38
C VAL A 131 8.23 -4.48 2.52
N SER A 132 8.84 -5.53 1.97
CA SER A 132 9.96 -5.40 1.03
C SER A 132 9.44 -5.36 -0.41
N LEU A 133 9.69 -4.28 -1.13
CA LEU A 133 9.34 -4.14 -2.53
C LEU A 133 10.51 -3.56 -3.31
N GLY A 134 10.93 -4.22 -4.37
CA GLY A 134 11.91 -3.63 -5.29
C GLY A 134 13.25 -3.23 -4.66
N GLY A 135 13.69 -3.92 -3.60
CA GLY A 135 14.92 -3.57 -2.88
C GLY A 135 14.80 -2.37 -1.92
N LEU A 136 13.58 -1.90 -1.67
CA LEU A 136 13.27 -0.85 -0.71
C LEU A 136 12.26 -1.37 0.33
N MET A 137 12.40 -0.91 1.58
CA MET A 137 11.34 -1.09 2.57
C MET A 137 10.24 -0.06 2.32
N VAL A 138 8.99 -0.51 2.27
CA VAL A 138 7.80 0.33 2.04
C VAL A 138 6.81 0.08 3.16
N SER A 139 6.08 1.10 3.60
CA SER A 139 5.01 0.89 4.58
C SER A 139 3.94 -0.02 3.98
N SER A 140 3.41 -0.97 4.76
CA SER A 140 2.34 -1.86 4.32
C SER A 140 1.13 -1.04 3.83
N PRO A 141 0.24 -1.58 2.97
CA PRO A 141 -0.89 -0.83 2.47
C PRO A 141 -1.78 -0.24 3.58
N LEU A 142 -2.05 -1.02 4.64
CA LEU A 142 -2.81 -0.55 5.80
C LEU A 142 -2.06 0.57 6.55
N ARG A 143 -0.76 0.39 6.80
CA ARG A 143 0.05 1.42 7.45
C ARG A 143 0.11 2.71 6.64
N THR A 144 0.23 2.58 5.32
CA THR A 144 0.24 3.68 4.37
C THR A 144 -1.08 4.47 4.43
N ALA A 145 -2.21 3.76 4.42
CA ALA A 145 -3.52 4.37 4.55
C ALA A 145 -3.69 5.10 5.89
N LEU A 146 -3.23 4.49 6.99
CA LEU A 146 -3.22 5.10 8.33
C LEU A 146 -2.42 6.42 8.34
N ASP A 147 -1.18 6.38 7.85
CA ASP A 147 -0.31 7.56 7.84
C ASP A 147 -0.86 8.68 6.93
N ILE A 148 -1.54 8.33 5.82
CA ILE A 148 -2.20 9.30 4.92
C ILE A 148 -3.41 9.95 5.59
N ALA A 149 -4.23 9.16 6.29
CA ALA A 149 -5.39 9.68 6.99
C ALA A 149 -4.97 10.70 8.08
N LEU A 150 -3.91 10.38 8.82
CA LEU A 150 -3.44 11.18 9.95
C LEU A 150 -2.60 12.41 9.55
N HIS A 151 -1.75 12.30 8.53
CA HIS A 151 -0.68 13.28 8.29
C HIS A 151 -0.72 14.01 6.94
N VAL A 152 -1.65 13.66 6.05
CA VAL A 152 -1.79 14.31 4.73
C VAL A 152 -3.02 15.22 4.73
N GLU A 153 -2.92 16.35 4.03
CA GLU A 153 -4.01 17.31 3.83
C GLU A 153 -5.23 16.61 3.19
N ALA A 154 -6.44 17.06 3.55
CA ALA A 154 -7.69 16.35 3.27
C ALA A 154 -7.90 16.05 1.78
N LYS A 155 -7.66 17.01 0.87
CA LYS A 155 -7.89 16.81 -0.57
C LYS A 155 -7.02 15.69 -1.14
N GLN A 156 -5.72 15.72 -0.82
CA GLN A 156 -4.78 14.69 -1.29
C GLN A 156 -5.02 13.35 -0.59
N SER A 157 -5.34 13.39 0.70
CA SER A 157 -5.60 12.22 1.53
C SER A 157 -6.81 11.44 1.01
N ILE A 158 -7.96 12.09 0.81
CA ILE A 158 -9.19 11.44 0.33
C ILE A 158 -8.96 10.82 -1.05
N ALA A 159 -8.33 11.55 -1.98
CA ALA A 159 -8.05 11.03 -3.32
C ALA A 159 -7.11 9.82 -3.31
N ALA A 160 -6.06 9.83 -2.48
CA ALA A 160 -5.14 8.71 -2.35
C ALA A 160 -5.78 7.50 -1.68
N LEU A 161 -6.56 7.72 -0.61
CA LEU A 161 -7.28 6.67 0.11
C LEU A 161 -8.33 6.01 -0.76
N ALA A 162 -9.12 6.79 -1.52
CA ALA A 162 -10.09 6.24 -2.47
C ALA A 162 -9.44 5.26 -3.45
N ARG A 163 -8.32 5.65 -4.07
CA ARG A 163 -7.58 4.78 -5.01
C ARG A 163 -6.93 3.58 -4.33
N LEU A 164 -6.49 3.73 -3.07
CA LEU A 164 -5.87 2.65 -2.31
C LEU A 164 -6.90 1.58 -1.93
N LEU A 165 -8.08 1.99 -1.47
CA LEU A 165 -9.18 1.09 -1.09
C LEU A 165 -9.85 0.44 -2.31
N ALA A 166 -9.86 1.10 -3.48
CA ALA A 166 -10.43 0.56 -4.71
C ALA A 166 -9.59 -0.58 -5.34
N ARG A 167 -8.38 -0.84 -4.83
CA ARG A 167 -7.45 -1.85 -5.36
C ARG A 167 -7.48 -3.11 -4.49
N PRO A 168 -8.07 -4.24 -4.95
CA PRO A 168 -8.17 -5.46 -4.15
C PRO A 168 -6.82 -6.02 -3.69
N GLN A 169 -5.78 -5.86 -4.51
CA GLN A 169 -4.42 -6.32 -4.20
C GLN A 169 -3.77 -5.64 -2.98
N ASN A 170 -4.32 -4.50 -2.52
CA ASN A 170 -3.84 -3.83 -1.33
C ASN A 170 -4.43 -4.44 -0.04
N ASP A 171 -5.53 -5.19 -0.15
CA ASP A 171 -6.26 -5.82 0.96
C ASP A 171 -6.58 -4.87 2.13
N VAL A 172 -6.91 -3.61 1.81
CA VAL A 172 -7.33 -2.62 2.82
C VAL A 172 -8.81 -2.34 2.64
N ARG A 173 -9.60 -2.73 3.64
CA ARG A 173 -11.02 -2.38 3.73
C ARG A 173 -11.19 -1.10 4.55
N LEU A 174 -12.17 -0.28 4.19
CA LEU A 174 -12.49 0.95 4.92
C LEU A 174 -12.71 0.69 6.42
N ARG A 175 -13.47 -0.36 6.76
CA ARG A 175 -13.73 -0.75 8.16
C ARG A 175 -12.45 -1.08 8.92
N LEU A 176 -11.50 -1.80 8.29
CA LEU A 176 -10.22 -2.13 8.90
C LEU A 176 -9.40 -0.86 9.19
N LEU A 177 -9.42 0.11 8.27
CA LEU A 177 -8.74 1.38 8.44
C LEU A 177 -9.34 2.23 9.57
N VAL A 178 -10.68 2.30 9.68
CA VAL A 178 -11.37 2.97 10.79
C VAL A 178 -10.94 2.36 12.12
N LEU A 179 -11.01 1.03 12.25
CA LEU A 179 -10.61 0.32 13.46
C LEU A 179 -9.14 0.56 13.82
N ALA A 180 -8.25 0.63 12.82
CA ALA A 180 -6.84 0.92 13.05
C ALA A 180 -6.61 2.35 13.60
N ILE A 181 -7.36 3.34 13.10
CA ILE A 181 -7.31 4.72 13.63
C ILE A 181 -7.88 4.77 15.05
N GLU A 182 -9.00 4.11 15.30
CA GLU A 182 -9.65 4.05 16.61
C GLU A 182 -8.76 3.38 17.66
N ALA A 183 -8.08 2.29 17.30
CA ALA A 183 -7.14 1.59 18.17
C ALA A 183 -5.84 2.37 18.41
N SER A 184 -5.52 3.37 17.58
CA SER A 184 -4.30 4.17 17.72
C SER A 184 -4.37 5.06 18.99
N PRO A 185 -3.46 4.87 19.96
CA PRO A 185 -3.49 5.60 21.23
C PRO A 185 -2.91 7.01 21.08
N ARG A 186 -3.69 8.03 21.49
CA ARG A 186 -3.28 9.45 21.61
C ARG A 186 -2.46 9.99 20.44
N VAL A 187 -2.94 9.77 19.21
CA VAL A 187 -2.33 10.36 18.00
C VAL A 187 -2.96 11.72 17.68
N PRO A 188 -2.17 12.71 17.24
CA PRO A 188 -2.70 13.98 16.76
C PRO A 188 -3.55 13.76 15.51
N HIS A 189 -4.48 14.69 15.26
CA HIS A 189 -5.36 14.68 14.08
C HIS A 189 -6.28 13.45 13.93
N LYS A 190 -6.45 12.62 14.97
CA LYS A 190 -7.35 11.45 14.96
C LYS A 190 -8.77 11.80 14.50
N ARG A 191 -9.37 12.84 15.09
CA ARG A 191 -10.72 13.31 14.74
C ARG A 191 -10.80 13.71 13.25
N ALA A 192 -9.87 14.53 12.79
CA ALA A 192 -9.81 14.94 11.39
C ALA A 192 -9.57 13.76 10.43
N ALA A 193 -8.87 12.72 10.87
CA ALA A 193 -8.68 11.50 10.08
C ALA A 193 -9.99 10.71 9.94
N LEU A 194 -10.77 10.58 11.01
CA LEU A 194 -12.08 9.93 10.97
C LEU A 194 -13.06 10.70 10.09
N GLU A 195 -13.09 12.03 10.19
CA GLU A 195 -13.92 12.90 9.32
C GLU A 195 -13.61 12.70 7.82
N LYS A 196 -12.33 12.55 7.46
CA LYS A 196 -11.94 12.22 6.08
C LYS A 196 -12.50 10.87 5.64
N LEU A 197 -12.52 9.88 6.54
CA LEU A 197 -13.06 8.54 6.23
C LEU A 197 -14.58 8.54 6.11
N GLU A 198 -15.28 9.36 6.89
CA GLU A 198 -16.74 9.55 6.78
C GLU A 198 -17.10 10.20 5.44
N LEU A 199 -16.37 11.23 5.03
CA LEU A 199 -16.51 11.84 3.70
C LEU A 199 -16.25 10.82 2.58
N LEU A 200 -15.20 10.00 2.74
CA LEU A 200 -14.87 8.95 1.79
C LEU A 200 -15.97 7.86 1.74
N ALA A 201 -16.51 7.45 2.88
CA ALA A 201 -17.60 6.49 2.96
C ALA A 201 -18.83 6.99 2.21
N SER A 202 -19.19 8.25 2.43
CA SER A 202 -20.33 8.91 1.78
C SER A 202 -20.15 8.97 0.25
N ALA A 203 -18.92 9.14 -0.23
CA ALA A 203 -18.61 9.16 -1.66
C ALA A 203 -18.55 7.75 -2.29
N LEU A 204 -18.24 6.72 -1.50
CA LEU A 204 -18.14 5.32 -1.98
C LEU A 204 -19.50 4.63 -2.08
N VAL A 205 -20.56 5.19 -1.47
CA VAL A 205 -21.94 4.74 -1.65
C VAL A 205 -22.55 5.52 -2.83
N PRO A 206 -22.68 4.95 -4.03
CA PRO A 206 -23.32 5.63 -5.14
C PRO A 206 -24.85 5.54 -4.95
N GLY A 207 -25.45 6.57 -4.36
CA GLY A 207 -26.87 6.95 -4.46
C GLY A 207 -27.98 5.94 -4.08
N GLY A 208 -28.69 6.23 -2.99
CA GLY A 208 -30.07 5.76 -2.74
C GLY A 208 -30.30 5.22 -1.31
N PRO A 209 -31.50 5.41 -0.71
CA PRO A 209 -31.83 4.77 0.56
C PRO A 209 -31.66 3.26 0.38
N VAL A 210 -30.95 2.62 1.30
CA VAL A 210 -30.97 1.16 1.39
C VAL A 210 -32.41 0.78 1.71
N ASP A 211 -33.14 0.29 0.71
CA ASP A 211 -34.39 -0.44 0.93
C ASP A 211 -34.00 -1.67 1.75
N ILE A 212 -34.27 -1.59 3.05
CA ILE A 212 -34.19 -2.72 3.95
C ILE A 212 -35.40 -3.57 3.59
N GLU A 213 -35.26 -4.47 2.60
CA GLU A 213 -36.38 -5.31 2.16
C GLU A 213 -36.94 -6.17 3.30
N HIS A 214 -36.14 -6.45 4.34
CA HIS A 214 -36.58 -7.12 5.57
C HIS A 214 -36.00 -6.39 6.79
N ALA A 215 -36.72 -5.38 7.29
CA ALA A 215 -36.45 -4.87 8.62
C ALA A 215 -36.71 -6.01 9.60
N ILE A 216 -35.67 -6.47 10.29
CA ILE A 216 -35.83 -7.43 11.38
C ILE A 216 -36.61 -6.69 12.47
N ASP A 217 -37.85 -7.09 12.68
CA ASP A 217 -38.65 -6.64 13.81
C ASP A 217 -37.95 -7.14 15.09
N PRO A 218 -37.46 -6.25 15.98
CA PRO A 218 -36.84 -6.67 17.23
C PRO A 218 -37.82 -7.40 18.17
N THR A 219 -39.11 -7.41 17.85
CA THR A 219 -40.15 -8.11 18.60
C THR A 219 -40.26 -9.60 18.23
N ASP A 220 -39.65 -10.05 17.12
CA ASP A 220 -39.78 -11.44 16.62
C ASP A 220 -38.63 -12.38 17.07
N GLY A 221 -37.71 -11.90 17.91
CA GLY A 221 -36.51 -12.64 18.32
C GLY A 221 -36.53 -13.24 19.74
N ALA A 222 -37.59 -13.05 20.52
CA ALA A 222 -37.60 -13.42 21.94
C ALA A 222 -38.23 -14.80 22.22
N GLU A 223 -38.82 -15.46 21.24
CA GLU A 223 -39.50 -16.74 21.44
C GLU A 223 -38.86 -17.80 20.53
N HIS A 224 -38.12 -18.75 21.13
CA HIS A 224 -37.44 -19.92 20.52
C HIS A 224 -35.91 -19.86 20.35
N VAL A 225 -35.17 -19.44 21.38
CA VAL A 225 -33.71 -19.76 21.51
C VAL A 225 -33.44 -20.88 22.53
N ALA A 226 -34.48 -21.55 23.04
CA ALA A 226 -34.30 -22.58 24.08
C ALA A 226 -34.04 -24.01 23.55
N GLU A 227 -34.07 -24.30 22.25
CA GLU A 227 -33.89 -25.67 21.74
C GLU A 227 -32.89 -25.78 20.57
N VAL A 228 -31.64 -25.37 20.74
CA VAL A 228 -30.56 -25.79 19.81
C VAL A 228 -29.27 -26.23 20.51
N LEU A 229 -29.13 -26.09 21.83
CA LEU A 229 -27.96 -26.60 22.53
C LEU A 229 -28.42 -27.55 23.64
N GLY A 230 -28.47 -28.84 23.31
CA GLY A 230 -28.68 -29.95 24.24
C GLY A 230 -27.58 -30.00 25.30
N VAL A 231 -27.68 -29.12 26.30
CA VAL A 231 -26.81 -29.09 27.48
C VAL A 231 -27.66 -29.51 28.68
N PRO A 232 -27.39 -30.68 29.30
CA PRO A 232 -28.12 -31.10 30.48
C PRO A 232 -27.81 -30.17 31.65
N HIS A 233 -28.86 -29.63 32.28
CA HIS A 233 -28.78 -28.81 33.48
C HIS A 233 -28.22 -29.60 34.66
N LEU A 234 -27.16 -29.08 35.29
CA LEU A 234 -26.65 -29.56 36.57
C LEU A 234 -27.37 -28.80 37.70
N GLU A 235 -28.33 -29.45 38.37
CA GLU A 235 -28.95 -28.90 39.58
C GLU A 235 -27.92 -28.78 40.71
N ARG A 236 -27.85 -27.60 41.31
CA ARG A 236 -27.11 -27.34 42.55
C ARG A 236 -28.14 -27.22 43.66
N LYS A 237 -28.31 -28.27 44.47
CA LYS A 237 -29.04 -28.21 45.75
C LYS A 237 -28.20 -27.49 46.80
N LEU A 238 -28.87 -26.58 47.51
CA LEU A 238 -28.48 -25.99 48.79
C LEU A 238 -28.33 -27.08 49.86
#